data_AF-A0A1F9CYW1-F1
#
_entry.id   AF-A0A1F9CYW1-F1
#
_cell.length_a   1.000
_cell.length_b   1.000
_cell.length_c   1.000
_cell.angle_alpha   90.00
_cell.angle_beta   90.00
_cell.angle_gamma   90.00
#
_symmetry.space_group_name_H-M   'P 1'
#
loop_
_entity.id
_entity.type
_entity.pdbx_description
1 polymer ?
#
loop_
_entity_poly.entity_id
_entity_poly.type
_entity_poly.pdbx_seq_one_letter_code
_entity_poly.pdbx_strand_id
1 'polypeptide(L)'
;MELEVTWERAIHVWWAYFWRNLICIVAALVMGMIAGVVVGIVFRLTGASPEAMRFMAGLLGAVIGIGISIVPFKLILGKDFGEFRLVLFAPSRVTVADLRPPVRRSIDEGP
;
A
#
# COMPACT_ATOMS: atom_id res chain seq x y z
N MET A 1 -11.64 -7.26 -20.66
CA MET A 1 -10.90 -8.52 -20.76
C MET A 1 -9.99 -8.59 -19.55
N GLU A 2 -10.19 -9.57 -18.68
CA GLU A 2 -9.29 -9.83 -17.55
C GLU A 2 -7.98 -10.40 -18.11
N LEU A 3 -6.84 -9.80 -17.76
CA LEU A 3 -5.53 -10.22 -18.22
C LEU A 3 -5.01 -11.32 -17.30
N GLU A 4 -4.59 -12.45 -17.87
CA GLU A 4 -4.01 -13.55 -17.10
C GLU A 4 -2.78 -13.07 -16.33
N VAL A 5 -2.69 -13.49 -15.08
CA VAL A 5 -1.52 -13.22 -14.21
C VAL A 5 -0.40 -14.16 -14.63
N THR A 6 0.32 -13.81 -15.69
CA THR A 6 1.51 -14.54 -16.13
C THR A 6 2.72 -14.18 -15.28
N TRP A 7 3.68 -15.10 -15.19
CA TRP A 7 4.93 -14.90 -14.43
C TRP A 7 5.73 -13.68 -14.91
N GLU A 8 5.72 -13.40 -16.22
CA GLU A 8 6.39 -12.23 -16.80
C GLU A 8 5.81 -10.91 -16.27
N ARG A 9 4.47 -10.83 -16.20
CA ARG A 9 3.76 -9.66 -15.64
C ARG A 9 4.01 -9.54 -14.15
N ALA A 10 4.03 -10.66 -13.42
CA ALA A 10 4.32 -10.68 -11.99
C ALA A 10 5.73 -10.15 -11.69
N ILE A 11 6.74 -10.55 -12.48
CA ILE A 11 8.12 -10.06 -12.34
C ILE A 11 8.20 -8.57 -12.63
N HIS A 12 7.49 -8.07 -13.65
CA HIS A 12 7.45 -6.63 -13.95
C HIS A 12 6.85 -5.80 -12.80
N VAL A 13 5.77 -6.28 -12.20
CA VAL A 13 5.14 -5.65 -11.03
C VAL A 13 6.07 -5.73 -9.82
N TRP A 14 6.68 -6.89 -9.58
CA TRP A 14 7.62 -7.08 -8.48
C TRP A 14 8.84 -6.16 -8.61
N TRP A 15 9.39 -6.00 -9.82
CA TRP A 15 10.52 -5.11 -10.07
C TRP A 15 10.17 -3.65 -9.80
N ALA A 16 8.98 -3.21 -10.22
CA ALA A 16 8.49 -1.87 -9.93
C ALA A 16 8.29 -1.65 -8.41
N TYR A 17 7.79 -2.66 -7.70
CA TYR A 17 7.67 -2.64 -6.24
C TYR A 17 9.04 -2.54 -5.57
N PHE A 18 10.00 -3.35 -6.00
CA PHE A 18 11.34 -3.45 -5.44
C PHE A 18 12.04 -2.08 -5.43
N TRP A 19 12.07 -1.38 -6.57
CA TRP A 19 12.70 -0.05 -6.65
C TRP A 19 12.03 0.99 -5.77
N ARG A 20 10.70 0.99 -5.71
CA ARG A 20 9.94 1.95 -4.90
C ARG A 20 10.12 1.69 -3.41
N ASN A 21 10.15 0.41 -3.03
CA ASN A 21 10.46 0.00 -1.67
C ASN A 21 11.88 0.42 -1.28
N LEU A 22 12.86 0.22 -2.17
CA LEU A 22 14.24 0.64 -1.93
C LEU A 22 14.35 2.16 -1.69
N ILE A 23 13.69 2.98 -2.52
CA ILE A 23 13.64 4.44 -2.34
C ILE A 23 13.00 4.80 -1.00
N CYS A 24 11.91 4.13 -0.62
CA CYS A 24 11.24 4.36 0.66
C CYS A 24 12.12 3.97 1.86
N ILE A 25 12.85 2.85 1.78
CA ILE A 25 13.81 2.44 2.82
C ILE A 25 14.91 3.48 2.98
N VAL A 26 15.48 3.97 1.87
CA VAL A 26 16.50 5.03 1.91
C VAL A 26 15.92 6.31 2.53
N ALA A 27 14.72 6.72 2.15
CA ALA A 27 14.04 7.87 2.75
C ALA A 27 13.79 7.68 4.26
N ALA A 28 13.39 6.47 4.69
CA ALA A 28 13.20 6.13 6.09
C ALA A 28 14.51 6.19 6.88
N LEU A 29 15.62 5.72 6.30
CA LEU A 29 16.94 5.80 6.90
C LEU A 29 17.38 7.25 7.09
N VAL A 30 17.20 8.11 6.08
CA VAL A 30 17.53 9.54 6.17
C VAL A 30 16.69 10.22 7.25
N MET A 31 15.37 9.99 7.24
CA MET A 31 14.45 10.52 8.26
C MET A 31 14.82 10.04 9.68
N GLY A 32 15.12 8.76 9.82
CA GLY A 32 15.55 8.16 11.08
C GLY A 32 16.89 8.71 11.57
N MET A 33 17.84 8.95 10.68
CA MET A 33 19.12 9.59 10.99
C MET A 33 18.91 11.02 11.51
N ILE A 34 18.10 11.82 10.80
CA ILE A 34 17.78 13.19 11.22
C ILE A 34 17.10 13.19 12.60
N ALA A 35 16.07 12.35 12.77
CA ALA A 35 15.38 12.21 14.06
C ALA A 35 16.33 11.77 15.18
N GLY A 36 17.21 10.80 14.91
CA GLY A 36 18.20 10.31 15.86
C GLY A 36 19.21 11.40 16.28
N VAL A 37 19.67 12.23 15.34
CA VAL A 37 20.54 13.38 15.64
C VAL A 37 19.83 14.38 16.54
N VAL A 38 18.57 14.73 16.23
CA VAL A 38 17.77 15.66 17.03
C VAL A 38 17.57 15.14 18.45
N VAL A 39 17.14 13.88 18.60
CA VAL A 39 16.97 13.24 19.90
C VAL A 39 18.29 13.20 20.67
N GLY A 40 19.39 12.84 20.01
CA GLY A 40 20.71 12.78 20.63
C GLY A 40 21.21 14.15 21.12
N ILE A 41 20.89 15.24 20.41
CA ILE A 41 21.20 16.61 20.88
C ILE A 41 20.37 16.96 22.11
N VAL A 42 19.05 16.74 22.06
CA VAL A 42 18.15 17.04 23.18
C VAL A 42 18.57 16.28 24.45
N PHE A 43 18.86 14.98 24.32
CA PHE A 43 19.26 14.15 25.46
C PHE A 43 20.60 14.58 26.07
N ARG A 44 21.57 15.00 25.24
CA ARG A 44 22.83 15.57 25.73
C ARG A 44 22.62 16.84 26.54
N LEU A 45 21.65 17.67 26.17
CA LEU A 45 21.35 18.93 26.86
C LEU A 45 20.58 18.72 28.17
N THR A 46 19.72 17.70 28.24
CA THR A 46 18.88 17.43 29.43
C THR A 46 19.53 16.50 30.44
N GLY A 47 20.70 15.91 30.14
CA GLY A 47 21.37 14.92 31.01
C GLY A 47 20.54 13.66 31.24
N ALA A 48 19.62 13.34 30.31
CA ALA A 48 18.69 12.24 30.47
C ALA A 48 19.37 10.87 30.27
N SER A 49 18.79 9.82 30.86
CA SER A 49 19.43 8.51 30.89
C SER A 49 19.57 7.88 29.49
N PRO A 50 20.64 7.10 29.24
CA PRO A 50 20.84 6.39 27.98
C PRO A 50 19.70 5.43 27.63
N GLU A 51 19.03 4.84 28.63
CA GLU A 51 17.87 3.97 28.45
C GLU A 51 16.68 4.74 27.83
N ALA A 52 16.37 5.92 28.35
CA ALA A 52 15.29 6.75 27.81
C ALA A 52 15.59 7.21 26.38
N MET A 53 16.87 7.47 26.06
CA MET A 53 17.30 7.83 24.71
C MET A 53 17.05 6.69 23.71
N ARG A 54 17.48 5.47 24.08
CA ARG A 54 17.28 4.28 23.23
C ARG A 54 15.81 3.97 23.03
N PHE A 55 15.02 4.08 24.09
CA PHE A 55 13.57 3.85 24.01
C PHE A 55 12.89 4.85 23.08
N MET A 56 13.17 6.16 23.22
CA MET A 56 12.59 7.20 22.36
C MET A 56 13.06 7.10 20.91
N ALA A 57 14.35 6.85 20.67
CA ALA A 57 14.88 6.66 19.32
C ALA A 57 14.27 5.42 18.63
N GLY A 58 14.12 4.31 19.37
CA GLY A 58 13.46 3.10 18.87
C GLY A 58 11.99 3.33 18.54
N LEU A 59 11.25 4.05 19.40
CA LEU A 59 9.85 4.38 19.18
C LEU A 59 9.66 5.24 17.92
N LEU A 60 10.49 6.28 17.76
CA LEU A 60 10.46 7.16 16.58
C LEU A 60 10.83 6.39 15.31
N GLY A 61 11.87 5.55 15.36
CA GLY A 61 12.25 4.69 14.25
C GLY A 61 11.11 3.75 13.83
N ALA A 62 10.40 3.16 14.79
CA ALA A 62 9.26 2.29 14.51
C ALA A 62 8.10 3.04 13.84
N VAL A 63 7.74 4.24 14.33
CA VAL A 63 6.67 5.05 13.75
C VAL A 63 7.01 5.49 12.32
N ILE A 64 8.25 5.94 12.09
CA ILE A 64 8.73 6.32 10.76
C ILE A 64 8.73 5.12 9.81
N GLY A 65 9.24 3.97 10.27
CA GLY A 65 9.29 2.74 9.47
C GLY A 65 7.90 2.25 9.06
N ILE A 66 6.95 2.20 10.00
CA ILE A 66 5.56 1.81 9.72
C ILE A 66 4.90 2.81 8.78
N GLY A 67 5.02 4.12 9.06
CA GLY A 67 4.41 5.16 8.23
C GLY A 67 4.92 5.16 6.79
N ILE A 68 6.19 4.85 6.56
CA ILE A 68 6.77 4.80 5.22
C ILE A 68 6.42 3.49 4.48
N SER A 69 6.21 2.40 5.21
CA SER A 69 5.91 1.08 4.61
C SER A 69 4.63 1.04 3.76
N ILE A 70 3.66 1.92 4.02
CA ILE A 70 2.38 1.96 3.27
C ILE A 70 2.50 2.73 1.94
N VAL A 71 3.52 3.59 1.80
CA VAL A 71 3.71 4.46 0.63
C VAL A 71 4.01 3.67 -0.65
N PRO A 72 4.90 2.64 -0.66
CA PRO A 72 5.13 1.80 -1.83
C PRO A 72 3.86 1.13 -2.36
N PHE A 73 2.99 0.65 -1.45
CA PHE A 73 1.74 -0.01 -1.80
C PHE A 73 0.77 0.94 -2.50
N LYS A 74 0.57 2.15 -1.97
CA LYS A 74 -0.31 3.13 -2.60
C LYS A 74 0.22 3.57 -3.98
N LEU A 75 1.53 3.77 -4.09
CA LEU A 75 2.15 4.17 -5.35
C LEU A 75 2.00 3.09 -6.42
N ILE A 76 2.14 1.80 -6.08
CA ILE A 76 2.08 0.72 -7.06
C ILE A 76 0.67 0.48 -7.60
N LEU A 77 -0.35 0.58 -6.76
CA LEU A 77 -1.75 0.51 -7.20
C LEU A 77 -2.10 1.62 -8.19
N GLY A 78 -1.51 2.82 -8.03
CA GLY A 78 -1.80 3.95 -8.91
C GLY A 78 -1.05 3.95 -10.25
N LYS A 79 -0.03 3.10 -10.43
CA LYS A 79 0.89 3.14 -11.58
C LYS A 79 0.26 2.49 -12.81
N ASP A 80 0.36 3.18 -13.95
CA ASP A 80 0.16 2.57 -15.27
C ASP A 80 1.42 1.81 -15.70
N PHE A 81 1.27 0.52 -16.01
CA PHE A 81 2.34 -0.34 -16.52
C PHE A 81 2.40 -0.33 -18.06
N GLY A 82 1.67 0.57 -18.71
CA GLY A 82 1.55 0.66 -20.16
C GLY A 82 0.56 -0.38 -20.71
N GLU A 83 0.84 -1.66 -20.50
CA GLU A 83 -0.02 -2.76 -20.97
C GLU A 83 -1.23 -3.04 -20.05
N PHE A 84 -1.14 -2.66 -18.78
CA PHE A 84 -2.20 -2.86 -17.80
C PHE A 84 -2.08 -1.89 -16.62
N ARG A 85 -3.16 -1.74 -15.86
CA ARG A 85 -3.21 -0.97 -14.61
C ARG A 85 -3.79 -1.85 -13.52
N LEU A 86 -3.24 -1.73 -12.31
CA LEU A 86 -3.80 -2.40 -11.13
C LEU A 86 -5.04 -1.61 -10.67
N VAL A 87 -6.22 -2.22 -10.79
CA VAL A 87 -7.48 -1.60 -10.37
C VAL A 87 -8.11 -2.50 -9.32
N LEU A 88 -8.51 -1.92 -8.20
CA LEU A 88 -9.30 -2.62 -7.19
C LEU A 88 -10.74 -2.66 -7.65
N PHE A 89 -11.25 -3.84 -7.97
CA PHE A 89 -12.68 -4.04 -8.17
C PHE A 89 -13.33 -4.35 -6.83
N ALA A 90 -14.41 -3.62 -6.52
CA ALA A 90 -15.27 -4.01 -5.42
C ALA A 90 -15.91 -5.36 -5.79
N PRO A 91 -15.92 -6.36 -4.89
CA PRO A 91 -16.62 -7.59 -5.15
C PRO A 91 -18.10 -7.25 -5.37
N SER A 92 -18.58 -7.43 -6.60
CA SER A 92 -19.99 -7.38 -6.92
C SER A 92 -20.65 -8.53 -6.18
N ARG A 93 -21.33 -8.22 -5.08
CA ARG A 93 -22.28 -9.14 -4.49
C ARG A 93 -23.36 -9.36 -5.53
N VAL A 94 -23.23 -10.42 -6.32
CA VAL A 94 -24.35 -10.96 -7.09
C VAL A 94 -25.38 -11.33 -6.04
N THR A 95 -26.34 -10.44 -5.82
CA THR A 95 -27.43 -10.70 -4.89
C THR A 95 -28.35 -11.65 -5.62
N VAL A 96 -28.87 -12.68 -4.95
CA VAL A 96 -29.78 -13.68 -5.57
C VAL A 96 -30.99 -13.03 -6.27
N ALA A 97 -31.29 -11.77 -5.94
CA ALA A 97 -32.24 -10.91 -6.64
C ALA A 97 -31.90 -10.68 -8.13
N ASP A 98 -30.62 -10.58 -8.51
CA ASP A 98 -30.14 -10.34 -9.88
C ASP A 98 -30.19 -11.61 -10.74
N LEU A 99 -30.23 -12.80 -10.11
CA LEU A 99 -30.40 -14.09 -10.77
C LEU A 99 -31.86 -14.44 -11.05
N ARG A 100 -32.81 -13.58 -10.63
CA ARG A 100 -34.21 -13.81 -10.96
C ARG A 100 -34.35 -13.57 -12.47
N PRO A 101 -34.71 -14.59 -13.27
CA PRO A 101 -34.88 -14.40 -14.71
C PRO A 101 -35.89 -13.28 -14.93
N PRO A 102 -35.71 -12.44 -15.97
CA PRO A 102 -36.72 -11.45 -16.31
C PRO A 102 -38.05 -12.20 -16.41
N VAL A 103 -39.02 -11.81 -15.59
CA VAL A 103 -40.37 -12.37 -15.64
C VAL A 103 -40.79 -12.20 -17.10
N ARG A 104 -40.81 -13.30 -17.86
CA ARG A 104 -41.39 -13.31 -19.20
C ARG A 104 -42.79 -12.78 -18.98
N ARG A 105 -43.04 -11.53 -19.36
CA ARG A 105 -44.41 -11.07 -19.56
C ARG A 105 -44.97 -12.05 -20.56
N SER A 106 -45.90 -12.90 -20.11
CA SER A 106 -46.63 -13.75 -21.03
C SER A 106 -47.24 -12.81 -22.06
N ILE A 107 -47.00 -13.15 -23.31
CA ILE A 107 -47.59 -12.47 -24.44
C ILE A 107 -49.06 -12.95 -24.45
N ASP A 108 -49.84 -12.49 -23.48
CA ASP A 108 -51.27 -12.73 -23.36
C ASP A 108 -52.01 -11.43 -23.66
N GLU A 109 -51.80 -10.92 -24.86
CA GLU A 109 -52.78 -10.03 -25.51
C GLU A 109 -52.87 -10.47 -26.97
N GLY A 110 -53.56 -11.60 -27.18
CA GLY A 110 -54.36 -11.79 -28.40
C GLY A 110 -55.80 -11.31 -28.14
N PRO A 111 -56.72 -11.34 -29.11
CA PRO A 111 -56.60 -11.74 -30.52
C PRO A 111 -56.60 -10.58 -31.54
#